data_AF-A0A1Z9LZH9-F1
#
_entry.id   AF-A0A1Z9LZH9-F1
#
_cell.length_a   1.000
_cell.length_b   1.000
_cell.length_c   1.000
_cell.angle_alpha   90.00
_cell.angle_beta   90.00
_cell.angle_gamma   90.00
#
_symmetry.space_group_name_H-M   'P 1'
#
loop_
_entity.id
_entity.type
_entity.pdbx_description
1 polymer ?
#
loop_
_entity_poly.entity_id
_entity_poly.type
_entity_poly.pdbx_seq_one_letter_code
_entity_poly.pdbx_strand_id
1 'polypeptide(L)'
;MIKALLLFVFCVSLYADEKNCAPNFHDLNRSIYDIGDTLSLADQNLQFEICYEEGQTNEENIFKFSDLNGSINGGDYNIILISMNATW
;
A
#
# COMPACT_ATOMS: atom_id res chain seq x y z
N MET A 1 24.30 -17.86 32.04
CA MET A 1 23.04 -18.22 31.36
C MET A 1 22.16 -17.00 31.04
N ILE A 2 21.91 -16.07 31.97
CA ILE A 2 21.07 -14.87 31.73
C ILE A 2 21.56 -13.93 30.61
N LYS A 3 22.88 -13.78 30.43
CA LYS A 3 23.43 -12.95 29.32
C LYS A 3 23.10 -13.49 27.92
N ALA A 4 23.01 -14.81 27.76
CA ALA A 4 22.65 -15.43 26.48
C ALA A 4 21.16 -15.26 26.18
N LEU A 5 20.31 -15.26 27.21
CA LEU A 5 18.88 -15.05 27.09
C LEU A 5 18.54 -13.61 26.66
N LEU A 6 19.23 -12.61 27.24
CA LEU A 6 19.06 -11.20 26.86
C LEU A 6 19.53 -10.91 25.42
N LEU A 7 20.62 -11.54 24.99
CA LEU A 7 21.10 -11.45 23.59
C LEU A 7 20.12 -12.09 22.60
N PHE A 8 19.51 -13.21 23.00
CA PHE A 8 18.50 -13.87 22.19
C PHE A 8 17.25 -12.99 22.01
N VAL A 9 16.75 -12.37 23.09
CA VAL A 9 15.59 -11.45 23.06
C VAL A 9 15.86 -10.22 22.19
N PHE A 10 17.07 -9.66 22.24
CA PHE A 10 17.45 -8.53 21.39
C PHE A 10 17.55 -8.92 19.90
N CYS A 11 18.01 -10.14 19.60
CA CYS A 11 18.04 -10.65 18.23
C CYS A 11 16.64 -10.89 17.64
N VAL A 12 15.67 -11.40 18.41
CA VAL A 12 14.32 -11.65 17.86
C VAL A 12 13.60 -10.35 17.48
N SER A 13 13.93 -9.25 18.16
CA SER A 13 13.33 -7.93 17.92
C SER A 13 13.87 -7.23 16.66
N LEU A 14 14.99 -7.72 16.09
CA LEU A 14 15.60 -7.17 14.87
C LEU A 14 15.11 -7.86 13.59
N TYR A 15 14.33 -8.94 13.69
CA TYR A 15 13.60 -9.52 12.57
C TYR A 15 12.25 -8.81 12.43
N ALA A 16 12.28 -7.50 12.18
CA ALA A 16 11.16 -6.87 11.51
C ALA A 16 11.24 -7.34 10.05
N ASP A 17 10.25 -8.12 9.62
CA ASP A 17 10.11 -8.53 8.22
C ASP A 17 9.84 -7.28 7.40
N GLU A 18 10.89 -6.70 6.81
CA GLU A 18 10.76 -5.78 5.69
C GLU A 18 10.21 -6.58 4.51
N LYS A 19 8.90 -6.80 4.50
CA LYS A 19 8.20 -7.11 3.26
C LYS A 19 8.34 -5.89 2.37
N ASN A 20 9.40 -5.92 1.59
CA ASN A 20 9.65 -4.99 0.51
C ASN A 20 8.50 -5.16 -0.49
N CYS A 21 7.44 -4.37 -0.34
CA CYS A 21 6.58 -4.05 -1.48
C CYS A 21 7.46 -3.21 -2.40
N ALA A 22 8.23 -3.88 -3.24
CA ALA A 22 8.96 -3.23 -4.31
C ALA A 22 7.91 -3.02 -5.42
N PRO A 23 7.36 -1.82 -5.59
CA PRO A 23 6.56 -1.55 -6.77
C PRO A 23 7.43 -1.82 -7.99
N ASN A 24 7.00 -2.73 -8.86
CA ASN A 24 7.64 -2.96 -10.16
C ASN A 24 7.37 -1.72 -11.04
N PHE A 25 8.07 -0.62 -10.77
CA PHE A 25 8.05 0.58 -11.60
C PHE A 25 8.91 0.33 -12.85
N HIS A 26 8.33 -0.37 -13.81
CA HIS A 26 8.69 -0.17 -15.21
C HIS A 26 7.95 1.09 -15.68
N ASP A 27 8.72 2.14 -15.98
CA ASP A 27 8.31 3.45 -16.54
C ASP A 27 8.27 4.62 -15.55
N LEU A 28 9.47 5.19 -15.34
CA LEU A 28 9.67 6.56 -14.86
C LEU A 28 9.26 7.54 -15.96
N ASN A 29 7.96 7.79 -16.12
CA ASN A 29 7.50 8.97 -16.83
C ASN A 29 6.66 9.85 -15.89
N ARG A 30 6.79 11.16 -16.08
CA ARG A 30 6.18 12.27 -15.33
C ARG A 30 4.69 12.02 -14.99
N SER A 31 4.17 12.71 -13.97
CA SER A 31 2.73 12.73 -13.65
C SER A 31 1.87 12.94 -14.90
N ILE A 32 1.02 11.97 -15.21
CA ILE A 32 0.09 11.96 -16.35
C ILE A 32 -1.12 12.88 -16.08
N TYR A 33 -1.35 13.21 -14.81
CA TYR A 33 -2.53 13.94 -14.32
C TYR A 33 -2.15 15.20 -13.53
N ASP A 34 -2.98 16.23 -13.61
CA ASP A 34 -2.91 17.50 -12.88
C ASP A 34 -4.11 17.69 -11.93
N ILE A 35 -4.07 18.75 -11.12
CA ILE A 35 -5.13 19.08 -10.16
C ILE A 35 -6.45 19.33 -10.91
N GLY A 36 -7.49 18.56 -10.56
CA GLY A 36 -8.81 18.65 -11.16
C GLY A 36 -9.07 17.61 -12.26
N ASP A 37 -8.05 16.86 -12.67
CA ASP A 37 -8.24 15.77 -13.61
C ASP A 37 -8.98 14.59 -12.99
N THR A 38 -9.63 13.80 -13.86
CA THR A 38 -10.28 12.55 -13.50
C THR A 38 -9.44 11.38 -14.02
N LEU A 39 -9.15 10.41 -13.14
CA LEU A 39 -8.44 9.20 -13.51
C LEU A 39 -9.22 8.37 -14.54
N SER A 40 -8.52 7.84 -15.54
CA SER A 40 -9.09 6.89 -16.49
C SER A 40 -9.56 5.60 -15.79
N LEU A 41 -10.54 4.90 -16.36
CA LEU A 41 -10.98 3.62 -15.78
C LEU A 41 -9.86 2.56 -15.80
N ALA A 42 -8.98 2.60 -16.80
CA ALA A 42 -7.83 1.71 -16.86
C ALA A 42 -6.88 1.95 -15.67
N ASP A 43 -6.57 3.21 -15.39
CA ASP A 43 -5.69 3.58 -14.27
C ASP A 43 -6.34 3.35 -12.91
N GLN A 44 -7.66 3.49 -12.82
CA GLN A 44 -8.40 3.17 -11.60
C GLN A 44 -8.30 1.68 -11.22
N ASN A 45 -8.18 0.80 -12.21
CA ASN A 45 -8.09 -0.65 -12.01
C ASN A 45 -6.63 -1.15 -11.81
N LEU A 46 -5.66 -0.24 -11.75
CA LEU A 46 -4.28 -0.59 -11.37
C LEU A 46 -4.25 -1.15 -9.95
N GLN A 47 -3.41 -2.16 -9.76
CA GLN A 47 -3.31 -2.93 -8.53
C GLN A 47 -2.09 -2.48 -7.74
N PHE A 48 -2.31 -2.03 -6.52
CA PHE A 48 -1.26 -1.58 -5.60
C PHE A 48 -1.18 -2.54 -4.41
N GLU A 49 0.00 -3.09 -4.14
CA GLU A 49 0.20 -3.96 -2.99
C GLU A 49 0.24 -3.13 -1.69
N ILE A 50 -0.53 -3.53 -0.69
CA ILE A 50 -0.60 -2.90 0.63
C ILE A 50 0.24 -3.71 1.62
N CYS A 51 1.22 -3.05 2.23
CA CYS A 51 2.21 -3.70 3.11
C CYS A 51 1.84 -3.65 4.60
N TYR A 52 0.79 -2.91 4.95
CA TYR A 52 0.34 -2.70 6.32
C TYR A 52 -1.15 -3.04 6.42
N GLU A 53 -1.44 -4.32 6.57
CA GLU A 53 -2.75 -4.77 7.06
C GLU A 53 -2.57 -5.38 8.45
N GLU A 54 -3.10 -4.69 9.46
CA GLU A 54 -3.22 -5.27 10.78
C GLU A 54 -4.46 -6.18 10.80
N GLY A 55 -4.24 -7.50 10.77
CA GLY A 55 -5.23 -8.47 11.23
C GLY A 55 -6.11 -9.18 10.20
N GLN A 56 -5.87 -9.06 8.89
CA GLN A 56 -6.57 -9.89 7.90
C GLN A 56 -5.61 -10.92 7.28
N THR A 57 -5.84 -12.19 7.60
CA THR A 57 -5.02 -13.32 7.14
C THR A 57 -5.44 -13.88 5.79
N ASN A 58 -6.52 -13.37 5.18
CA ASN A 58 -7.01 -13.84 3.90
C ASN A 58 -7.73 -12.70 3.20
N GLU A 59 -7.09 -12.09 2.22
CA GLU A 59 -7.61 -11.56 0.97
C GLU A 59 -6.43 -10.81 0.33
N GLU A 60 -6.32 -10.82 -0.98
CA GLU A 60 -5.16 -10.27 -1.69
C GLU A 60 -4.93 -8.82 -1.21
N ASN A 61 -3.76 -8.50 -0.67
CA ASN A 61 -3.40 -7.16 -0.17
C ASN A 61 -3.29 -6.15 -1.33
N ILE A 62 -4.34 -6.03 -2.13
CA ILE A 62 -4.36 -5.33 -3.40
C ILE A 62 -5.41 -4.23 -3.28
N PHE A 63 -4.93 -3.00 -3.33
CA PHE A 63 -5.74 -1.81 -3.44
C PHE A 63 -5.92 -1.42 -4.91
N LYS A 64 -7.14 -1.01 -5.29
CA LYS A 64 -7.41 -0.33 -6.56
C LYS A 64 -8.22 0.94 -6.30
N PHE A 65 -7.99 1.99 -7.08
CA PHE A 65 -8.81 3.21 -6.97
C PHE A 65 -10.27 2.98 -7.40
N SER A 66 -10.53 1.97 -8.22
CA SER A 66 -11.88 1.54 -8.61
C SER A 66 -12.74 1.16 -7.40
N ASP A 67 -12.13 0.64 -6.33
CA ASP A 67 -12.85 0.20 -5.13
C ASP A 67 -13.49 1.39 -4.40
N LEU A 68 -12.96 2.59 -4.64
CA LEU A 68 -13.41 3.85 -4.07
C LEU A 68 -14.35 4.64 -5.00
N ASN A 69 -14.61 4.16 -6.21
CA ASN A 69 -15.42 4.87 -7.19
C ASN A 69 -16.92 4.55 -7.01
N GLY A 70 -17.64 5.54 -6.45
CA GLY A 70 -19.09 5.54 -6.24
C GLY A 70 -19.94 5.16 -7.46
N SER A 71 -19.45 5.44 -8.67
CA SER A 71 -20.19 5.17 -9.91
C SER A 71 -20.20 3.68 -10.29
N ILE A 72 -19.25 2.90 -9.78
CA ILE A 72 -19.08 1.47 -10.13
C ILE A 72 -19.27 0.54 -8.93
N ASN A 73 -19.24 1.05 -7.69
CA ASN A 73 -19.44 0.28 -6.46
C ASN A 73 -20.89 0.29 -5.93
N GLY A 74 -21.87 0.71 -6.74
CA GLY A 74 -23.30 0.69 -6.36
C GLY A 74 -23.88 2.02 -5.85
N GLY A 75 -23.14 3.14 -5.99
CA GLY A 75 -23.62 4.48 -5.65
C GLY A 75 -23.04 5.04 -4.35
N ASP A 76 -22.04 4.38 -3.76
CA ASP A 76 -21.44 4.79 -2.48
C ASP A 76 -20.25 5.73 -2.71
N TYR A 77 -20.54 7.04 -2.73
CA TYR A 77 -19.54 8.10 -2.94
C TYR A 77 -18.87 8.48 -1.62
N ASN A 78 -17.54 8.37 -1.60
CA ASN A 78 -16.70 8.72 -0.46
C ASN A 78 -15.71 9.82 -0.81
N ILE A 79 -15.34 10.64 0.18
CA ILE A 79 -14.20 11.56 0.09
C ILE A 79 -13.00 10.86 0.70
N ILE A 80 -11.94 10.68 -0.09
CA ILE A 80 -10.71 10.03 0.36
C ILE A 80 -9.57 11.04 0.42
N LEU A 81 -8.80 11.00 1.50
CA LEU A 81 -7.55 11.72 1.65
C LEU A 81 -6.39 10.73 1.64
N ILE A 82 -5.50 10.86 0.66
CA ILE A 82 -4.31 10.00 0.53
C ILE A 82 -3.10 10.84 0.89
N SER A 83 -2.38 10.40 1.93
CA SER A 83 -1.12 11.00 2.35
C SER A 83 0.02 10.05 2.01
N MET A 84 0.91 10.48 1.12
CA MET A 84 2.10 9.71 0.75
C MET A 84 3.32 10.32 1.44
N ASN A 85 4.05 9.50 2.20
CA ASN A 85 5.32 9.89 2.79
C ASN A 85 6.46 9.18 2.03
N ALA A 86 7.46 9.94 1.59
CA ALA A 86 8.63 9.39 0.92
C ALA A 86 9.84 9.49 1.85
N THR A 87 10.49 8.36 2.10
CA THR A 87 11.84 8.34 2.69
C THR A 87 12.85 8.38 1.56
N TRP A 88 13.78 9.34 1.63
CA TRP A 88 14.90 9.47 0.70
C TRP A 88 16.12 8.71 1.21
#